data_AF-A0A964RMC6-F1
#
_entry.id   AF-A0A964RMC6-F1
#
_cell.length_a   1.000
_cell.length_b   1.000
_cell.length_c   1.000
_cell.angle_alpha   90.00
_cell.angle_beta   90.00
_cell.angle_gamma   90.00
#
_symmetry.space_group_name_H-M   'P 1'
#
loop_
_entity.id
_entity.type
_entity.pdbx_description
1 polymer ?
#
loop_
_entity_poly.entity_id
_entity_poly.type
_entity_poly.pdbx_seq_one_letter_code
_entity_poly.pdbx_strand_id
1 'polypeptide(L)'
;MRNAKEDIESGKFSKRDKIADLQVYQLDGITYCLPINSSPKLRQYFATAILAYKNDAEFEEILLSQDIEEYEDEKWIDGDLTVCFMLARGCDVLLNIIVDFYNSLVKNAEKLSVGEIAYFNALTRLRESFKSVLILCDRGFFVEMMPIMRLIYEQLCWACYSIDETDIKKLNNNWKTKNTKYLKEKINSEYGQLYSLLSNEAHMAPPEMGKYLEIDEEGMVASVRGRSAKKAREDIPYIIMLYHIFLQVFEYGVKHFPKCEQNYYQELINEQILLVQMMKDIHNGKEINFSFIERV
;
A
#
# COMPACT_ATOMS: atom_id res chain seq x y z
N MET A 1 2.29 -27.61 16.82
CA MET A 1 1.48 -27.06 15.73
C MET A 1 1.62 -25.55 15.80
N ARG A 2 1.87 -24.86 14.70
CA ARG A 2 2.01 -23.40 14.73
C ARG A 2 0.66 -22.76 15.07
N ASN A 3 0.70 -21.63 15.78
CA ASN A 3 -0.49 -20.89 16.16
C ASN A 3 -0.42 -19.49 15.51
N ALA A 4 -1.30 -19.22 14.55
CA ALA A 4 -1.29 -17.94 13.83
C ALA A 4 -1.56 -16.77 14.76
N LYS A 5 -2.50 -16.94 15.70
CA LYS A 5 -2.87 -15.92 16.67
C LYS A 5 -1.69 -15.53 17.56
N GLU A 6 -0.98 -16.51 18.14
CA GLU A 6 0.21 -16.26 18.96
C GLU A 6 1.34 -15.58 18.15
N ASP A 7 1.55 -16.00 16.91
CA ASP A 7 2.57 -15.41 16.02
C ASP A 7 2.24 -13.96 15.63
N ILE A 8 0.95 -13.62 15.50
CA ILE A 8 0.48 -12.25 15.29
C ILE A 8 0.67 -11.41 16.55
N GLU A 9 0.19 -11.90 17.71
CA GLU A 9 0.26 -11.19 19.00
C GLU A 9 1.71 -10.95 19.45
N SER A 10 2.61 -11.89 19.17
CA SER A 10 4.05 -11.73 19.44
C SER A 10 4.77 -10.82 18.44
N GLY A 11 4.07 -10.35 17.39
CA GLY A 11 4.65 -9.50 16.37
C GLY A 11 5.71 -10.19 15.50
N LYS A 12 5.66 -11.52 15.35
CA LYS A 12 6.66 -12.29 14.59
C LYS A 12 6.91 -11.75 13.18
N PHE A 13 5.86 -11.28 12.52
CA PHE A 13 5.92 -10.73 11.16
C PHE A 13 6.01 -9.21 11.09
N SER A 14 6.20 -8.53 12.23
CA SER A 14 6.12 -7.05 12.34
C SER A 14 7.38 -6.30 11.86
N LYS A 15 8.45 -7.02 11.52
CA LYS A 15 9.70 -6.39 11.04
C LYS A 15 9.43 -5.59 9.77
N ARG A 16 9.70 -4.29 9.80
CA ARG A 16 9.40 -3.37 8.69
C ARG A 16 10.41 -2.25 8.50
N ASP A 17 10.31 -1.61 7.34
CA ASP A 17 10.99 -0.37 7.01
C ASP A 17 10.09 0.83 7.35
N LYS A 18 10.66 1.95 7.79
CA LYS A 18 9.94 3.11 8.37
C LYS A 18 9.72 4.27 7.39
N ILE A 19 10.14 4.15 6.14
CA ILE A 19 10.16 5.25 5.16
C ILE A 19 8.76 5.87 4.91
N ALA A 20 7.67 5.10 5.03
CA ALA A 20 6.30 5.54 4.77
C ALA A 20 5.54 6.05 6.01
N ASP A 21 6.21 6.21 7.15
CA ASP A 21 5.55 6.54 8.41
C ASP A 21 5.44 8.04 8.69
N LEU A 22 6.03 8.90 7.87
CA LEU A 22 6.12 10.33 8.15
C LEU A 22 4.94 11.09 7.55
N GLN A 23 4.21 11.81 8.40
CA GLN A 23 3.21 12.79 8.00
C GLN A 23 3.85 14.18 7.90
N VAL A 24 3.60 14.86 6.78
CA VAL A 24 4.05 16.24 6.55
C VAL A 24 3.03 17.21 7.14
N TYR A 25 3.52 18.18 7.90
CA TYR A 25 2.74 19.27 8.48
C TYR A 25 3.29 20.60 7.98
N GLN A 26 2.40 21.59 7.92
CA GLN A 26 2.78 22.98 7.67
C GLN A 26 2.18 23.84 8.77
N LEU A 27 3.05 24.45 9.56
CA LEU A 27 2.66 25.39 10.59
C LEU A 27 3.36 26.70 10.31
N ASP A 28 2.56 27.74 10.08
CA ASP A 28 3.07 29.11 10.02
C ASP A 28 4.13 29.38 8.94
N GLY A 29 4.08 28.61 7.84
CA GLY A 29 5.04 28.67 6.74
C GLY A 29 6.25 27.76 6.90
N ILE A 30 6.39 27.07 8.04
CA ILE A 30 7.43 26.07 8.29
C ILE A 30 6.87 24.68 8.02
N THR A 31 7.55 23.94 7.14
CA THR A 31 7.25 22.54 6.86
C THR A 31 8.07 21.65 7.78
N TYR A 32 7.40 20.70 8.43
CA TYR A 32 8.05 19.68 9.27
C TYR A 32 7.35 18.34 9.10
N CYS A 33 7.97 17.26 9.56
CA CYS A 33 7.39 15.93 9.49
C CYS A 33 7.44 15.26 10.86
N LEU A 34 6.39 14.55 11.23
CA LEU A 34 6.38 13.66 12.39
C LEU A 34 5.94 12.27 11.97
N PRO A 35 6.33 11.21 12.71
CA PRO A 35 5.72 9.91 12.55
C PRO A 35 4.19 10.01 12.68
N ILE A 36 3.44 9.31 11.84
CA ILE A 36 1.97 9.29 11.85
C ILE A 36 1.40 8.81 13.18
N ASN A 37 2.19 8.01 13.90
CA ASN A 37 1.87 7.50 15.21
C ASN A 37 2.33 8.41 16.37
N SER A 38 2.70 9.66 16.10
CA SER A 38 3.08 10.62 17.14
C SER A 38 1.92 10.89 18.08
N SER A 39 2.18 10.86 19.40
CA SER A 39 1.19 11.25 20.40
C SER A 39 0.71 12.72 20.21
N PRO A 40 -0.51 13.08 20.66
CA PRO A 40 -0.98 14.48 20.66
C PRO A 40 0.00 15.41 21.36
N LYS A 41 0.60 14.95 22.46
CA LYS A 41 1.63 15.69 23.21
C LYS A 41 2.88 15.97 22.38
N LEU A 42 3.36 14.99 21.60
CA LEU A 42 4.52 15.20 20.73
C LEU A 42 4.20 16.20 19.61
N ARG A 43 3.00 16.11 19.02
CA ARG A 43 2.51 17.10 18.03
C ARG A 43 2.46 18.51 18.61
N GLN A 44 1.88 18.66 19.80
CA GLN A 44 1.81 19.93 20.53
C GLN A 44 3.21 20.51 20.78
N TYR A 45 4.16 19.69 21.22
CA TYR A 45 5.51 20.16 21.55
C TYR A 45 6.26 20.66 20.30
N PHE A 46 6.13 19.98 19.16
CA PHE A 46 6.70 20.46 17.91
C PHE A 46 6.04 21.75 17.43
N ALA A 47 4.71 21.83 17.49
CA ALA A 47 3.99 23.05 17.13
C ALA A 47 4.38 24.23 18.03
N THR A 48 4.49 23.99 19.34
CA THR A 48 4.95 24.97 20.34
C THR A 48 6.37 25.46 20.02
N ALA A 49 7.31 24.55 19.71
CA ALA A 49 8.68 24.94 19.37
C ALA A 49 8.74 25.84 18.13
N ILE A 50 7.95 25.53 17.10
CA ILE A 50 7.85 26.33 15.88
C ILE A 50 7.27 27.72 16.18
N LEU A 51 6.20 27.79 16.95
CA LEU A 51 5.54 29.04 17.32
C LEU A 51 6.41 29.91 18.22
N ALA A 52 7.09 29.32 19.20
CA ALA A 52 8.05 30.01 20.07
C ALA A 52 9.20 30.62 19.25
N TYR A 53 9.78 29.84 18.34
CA TYR A 53 10.83 30.32 17.43
C TYR A 53 10.35 31.47 16.53
N LYS A 54 9.14 31.36 15.96
CA LYS A 54 8.61 32.37 15.04
C LYS A 54 8.26 33.69 15.74
N ASN A 55 7.77 33.62 16.98
CA ASN A 55 7.31 34.79 17.73
C ASN A 55 8.37 35.35 18.69
N ASP A 56 9.58 34.79 18.70
CA ASP A 56 10.65 35.14 19.66
C ASP A 56 10.16 35.12 21.12
N ALA A 57 9.44 34.03 21.45
CA ALA A 57 8.76 33.87 22.73
C ALA A 57 9.29 32.64 23.50
N GLU A 58 9.11 32.63 24.82
CA GLU A 58 9.47 31.50 25.66
C GLU A 58 8.55 30.29 25.38
N PHE A 59 9.14 29.10 25.29
CA PHE A 59 8.42 27.87 24.94
C PHE A 59 7.25 27.59 25.89
N GLU A 60 7.47 27.75 27.20
CA GLU A 60 6.47 27.46 28.23
C GLU A 60 5.28 28.42 28.18
N GLU A 61 5.49 29.68 27.80
CA GLU A 61 4.40 30.66 27.65
C GLU A 61 3.48 30.27 26.49
N ILE A 62 4.08 29.86 25.36
CA ILE A 62 3.33 29.37 24.21
C ILE A 62 2.62 28.06 24.56
N LEU A 63 3.28 27.12 25.23
CA LEU A 63 2.69 25.82 25.58
C LEU A 63 1.43 25.98 26.45
N LEU A 64 1.49 26.85 27.47
CA LEU A 64 0.37 27.12 28.37
C LEU A 64 -0.84 27.74 27.66
N SER A 65 -0.61 28.43 26.54
CA SER A 65 -1.67 29.05 25.73
C SER A 65 -2.35 28.09 24.76
N GLN A 66 -1.78 26.90 24.55
CA GLN A 66 -2.30 25.93 23.60
C GLN A 66 -3.22 24.90 24.26
N ASP A 67 -4.30 24.58 23.56
CA ASP A 67 -5.19 23.48 23.92
C ASP A 67 -4.68 22.15 23.35
N ILE A 68 -4.52 21.14 24.20
CA ILE A 68 -4.10 19.80 23.76
C ILE A 68 -5.18 19.12 22.90
N GLU A 69 -6.46 19.46 23.10
CA GLU A 69 -7.57 18.92 22.30
C GLU A 69 -7.48 19.34 20.83
N GLU A 70 -6.75 20.42 20.52
CA GLU A 70 -6.48 20.79 19.13
C GLU A 70 -5.57 19.78 18.46
N TYR A 71 -4.72 19.05 19.18
CA TYR A 71 -3.71 18.12 18.66
C TYR A 71 -4.16 16.66 18.59
N GLU A 72 -5.41 16.38 18.90
CA GLU A 72 -5.97 15.04 18.87
C GLU A 72 -6.02 14.45 17.45
N ASP A 73 -6.05 13.13 17.39
CA ASP A 73 -6.04 12.35 16.14
C ASP A 73 -7.08 12.82 15.12
N GLU A 74 -8.31 13.02 15.56
CA GLU A 74 -9.44 13.40 14.70
C GLU A 74 -9.21 14.73 13.97
N LYS A 75 -8.36 15.60 14.52
CA LYS A 75 -8.03 16.91 13.95
C LYS A 75 -6.73 16.92 13.14
N TRP A 76 -5.78 16.05 13.47
CA TRP A 76 -4.40 16.11 12.94
C TRP A 76 -3.98 14.93 12.08
N ILE A 77 -4.62 13.77 12.21
CA ILE A 77 -4.27 12.60 11.41
C ILE A 77 -5.12 12.59 10.14
N ASP A 78 -4.43 12.51 9.01
CA ASP A 78 -5.06 12.37 7.72
C ASP A 78 -5.44 10.89 7.47
N GLY A 79 -6.72 10.61 7.28
CA GLY A 79 -7.22 9.25 7.06
C GLY A 79 -6.60 8.57 5.83
N ASP A 80 -6.34 9.31 4.75
CA ASP A 80 -5.69 8.77 3.56
C ASP A 80 -4.23 8.40 3.84
N LEU A 81 -3.53 9.21 4.64
CA LEU A 81 -2.18 8.87 5.08
C LEU A 81 -2.18 7.65 6.01
N THR A 82 -3.19 7.52 6.87
CA THR A 82 -3.36 6.32 7.70
C THR A 82 -3.53 5.07 6.83
N VAL A 83 -4.34 5.16 5.77
CA VAL A 83 -4.49 4.06 4.82
C VAL A 83 -3.17 3.73 4.11
N CYS A 84 -2.43 4.75 3.65
CA CYS A 84 -1.10 4.55 3.06
C CYS A 84 -0.12 3.87 4.02
N PHE A 85 -0.11 4.29 5.29
CA PHE A 85 0.66 3.67 6.35
C PHE A 85 0.27 2.20 6.57
N MET A 86 -1.03 1.93 6.67
CA MET A 86 -1.56 0.57 6.83
C MET A 86 -1.19 -0.32 5.64
N LEU A 87 -1.27 0.19 4.41
CA LEU A 87 -0.87 -0.53 3.19
C LEU A 87 0.62 -0.86 3.19
N ALA A 88 1.48 0.10 3.53
CA ALA A 88 2.92 -0.14 3.63
C ALA A 88 3.23 -1.23 4.66
N ARG A 89 2.61 -1.15 5.84
CA ARG A 89 2.76 -2.15 6.90
C ARG A 89 2.21 -3.51 6.49
N GLY A 90 1.05 -3.56 5.85
CA GLY A 90 0.46 -4.78 5.31
C GLY A 90 1.39 -5.47 4.33
N CYS A 91 1.98 -4.72 3.39
CA CYS A 91 2.95 -5.26 2.44
C CYS A 91 4.21 -5.85 3.10
N ASP A 92 4.73 -5.21 4.16
CA ASP A 92 5.85 -5.74 4.94
C ASP A 92 5.49 -7.05 5.65
N VAL A 93 4.34 -7.08 6.33
CA VAL A 93 3.84 -8.27 7.03
C VAL A 93 3.60 -9.41 6.04
N LEU A 94 2.92 -9.15 4.93
CA LEU A 94 2.64 -10.14 3.90
C LEU A 94 3.93 -10.71 3.29
N LEU A 95 4.95 -9.88 3.04
CA LEU A 95 6.24 -10.39 2.58
C LEU A 95 6.87 -11.33 3.60
N ASN A 96 6.87 -10.97 4.88
CA ASN A 96 7.42 -11.82 5.93
C ASN A 96 6.66 -13.15 6.02
N ILE A 97 5.34 -13.15 5.84
CA ILE A 97 4.51 -14.35 5.75
C ILE A 97 4.86 -15.19 4.52
N ILE A 98 5.01 -14.57 3.34
CA ILE A 98 5.40 -15.27 2.10
C ILE A 98 6.77 -15.93 2.24
N VAL A 99 7.74 -15.23 2.85
CA VAL A 99 9.10 -15.76 3.08
C VAL A 99 9.05 -16.92 4.07
N ASP A 100 8.27 -16.81 5.14
CA ASP A 100 8.07 -17.90 6.07
C ASP A 100 7.39 -19.11 5.41
N PHE A 101 6.37 -18.87 4.59
CA PHE A 101 5.71 -19.89 3.78
C PHE A 101 6.69 -20.63 2.86
N TYR A 102 7.48 -19.88 2.08
CA TYR A 102 8.52 -20.43 1.23
C TYR A 102 9.52 -21.28 2.01
N ASN A 103 10.00 -20.79 3.16
CA ASN A 103 10.91 -21.53 4.03
C ASN A 103 10.28 -22.81 4.58
N SER A 104 8.98 -22.82 4.86
CA SER A 104 8.29 -24.03 5.32
C SER A 104 8.23 -25.11 4.23
N LEU A 105 8.01 -24.73 2.97
CA LEU A 105 8.05 -25.66 1.83
C LEU A 105 9.44 -26.28 1.67
N VAL A 106 10.49 -25.46 1.73
CA VAL A 106 11.88 -25.91 1.63
C VAL A 106 12.26 -26.87 2.77
N LYS A 107 11.86 -26.55 4.02
CA LYS A 107 12.11 -27.41 5.19
C LYS A 107 11.42 -28.77 5.07
N ASN A 108 10.26 -28.82 4.42
CA ASN A 108 9.53 -30.06 4.16
C ASN A 108 10.05 -30.83 2.93
N ALA A 109 11.22 -30.44 2.40
CA ALA A 109 11.86 -31.04 1.23
C ALA A 109 10.98 -31.02 -0.03
N GLU A 110 10.07 -30.04 -0.14
CA GLU A 110 9.26 -29.85 -1.35
C GLU A 110 10.16 -29.38 -2.49
N LYS A 111 10.19 -30.13 -3.59
CA LYS A 111 10.96 -29.76 -4.78
C LYS A 111 10.12 -28.84 -5.67
N LEU A 112 10.42 -27.56 -5.61
CA LEU A 112 9.70 -26.55 -6.39
C LEU A 112 10.03 -26.63 -7.88
N SER A 113 9.00 -26.48 -8.71
CA SER A 113 9.11 -26.28 -10.15
C SER A 113 9.62 -24.88 -10.49
N VAL A 114 10.03 -24.68 -11.75
CA VAL A 114 10.48 -23.35 -12.22
C VAL A 114 9.34 -22.33 -12.16
N GLY A 115 8.10 -22.74 -12.41
CA GLY A 115 6.92 -21.89 -12.30
C GLY A 115 6.64 -21.43 -10.87
N GLU A 116 6.75 -22.35 -9.90
CA GLU A 116 6.59 -22.03 -8.48
C GLU A 116 7.70 -21.10 -7.99
N ILE A 117 8.94 -21.27 -8.45
CA ILE A 117 10.04 -20.33 -8.16
C ILE A 117 9.74 -18.95 -8.76
N ALA A 118 9.23 -18.90 -10.00
CA ALA A 118 8.84 -17.64 -10.65
C ALA A 118 7.71 -16.94 -9.90
N TYR A 119 6.74 -17.68 -9.37
CA TYR A 119 5.67 -17.19 -8.51
C TYR A 119 6.22 -16.48 -7.26
N PHE A 120 7.09 -17.14 -6.49
CA PHE A 120 7.68 -16.54 -5.30
C PHE A 120 8.53 -15.30 -5.62
N ASN A 121 9.33 -15.36 -6.69
CA ASN A 121 10.12 -14.21 -7.14
C ASN A 121 9.25 -13.02 -7.54
N ALA A 122 8.11 -13.27 -8.18
CA ALA A 122 7.16 -12.21 -8.54
C ALA A 122 6.53 -11.57 -7.30
N LEU A 123 6.04 -12.37 -6.35
CA LEU A 123 5.36 -11.86 -5.16
C LEU A 123 6.29 -11.09 -4.22
N THR A 124 7.50 -11.59 -3.99
CA THR A 124 8.45 -10.98 -3.05
C THR A 124 8.92 -9.58 -3.46
N ARG A 125 8.86 -9.25 -4.76
CA ARG A 125 9.24 -7.93 -5.29
C ARG A 125 8.16 -6.87 -5.13
N LEU A 126 6.90 -7.28 -4.95
CA LEU A 126 5.75 -6.37 -4.93
C LEU A 126 5.81 -5.37 -3.77
N ARG A 127 6.44 -5.74 -2.65
CA ARG A 127 6.62 -4.84 -1.50
C ARG A 127 7.18 -3.48 -1.92
N GLU A 128 8.27 -3.47 -2.69
CA GLU A 128 8.92 -2.22 -3.10
C GLU A 128 8.09 -1.45 -4.13
N SER A 129 7.38 -2.16 -5.00
CA SER A 129 6.46 -1.54 -5.96
C SER A 129 5.32 -0.81 -5.24
N PHE A 130 4.71 -1.44 -4.23
CA PHE A 130 3.69 -0.80 -3.39
C PHE A 130 4.24 0.41 -2.66
N LYS A 131 5.41 0.29 -1.99
CA LYS A 131 6.03 1.43 -1.30
C LYS A 131 6.34 2.58 -2.25
N SER A 132 6.80 2.29 -3.47
CA SER A 132 7.04 3.30 -4.50
C SER A 132 5.76 4.04 -4.87
N VAL A 133 4.65 3.32 -5.10
CA VAL A 133 3.34 3.92 -5.36
C VAL A 133 2.88 4.79 -4.19
N LEU A 134 3.04 4.33 -2.95
CA LEU A 134 2.63 5.08 -1.76
C LEU A 134 3.44 6.36 -1.57
N ILE A 135 4.75 6.34 -1.83
CA ILE A 135 5.60 7.54 -1.81
C ILE A 135 5.16 8.54 -2.88
N LEU A 136 4.88 8.07 -4.10
CA LEU A 136 4.39 8.95 -5.17
C LEU A 136 3.01 9.51 -4.84
N CYS A 137 2.13 8.70 -4.25
CA CYS A 137 0.81 9.11 -3.80
C CYS A 137 0.90 10.22 -2.75
N ASP A 138 1.69 10.02 -1.69
CA ASP A 138 1.96 11.01 -0.65
C ASP A 138 2.46 12.34 -1.23
N ARG A 139 3.35 12.28 -2.22
CA ARG A 139 3.93 13.46 -2.88
C ARG A 139 3.07 14.06 -3.98
N GLY A 140 1.89 13.49 -4.25
CA GLY A 140 0.94 13.97 -5.24
C GLY A 140 1.34 13.69 -6.70
N PHE A 141 2.27 12.77 -6.96
CA PHE A 141 2.69 12.38 -8.32
C PHE A 141 1.72 11.36 -8.94
N PHE A 142 0.47 11.79 -9.14
CA PHE A 142 -0.64 10.94 -9.59
C PHE A 142 -0.42 10.33 -11.00
N VAL A 143 0.32 11.01 -11.88
CA VAL A 143 0.68 10.47 -13.21
C VAL A 143 1.67 9.31 -13.08
N GLU A 144 2.73 9.51 -12.30
CA GLU A 144 3.85 8.55 -12.21
C GLU A 144 3.50 7.30 -11.42
N MET A 145 2.51 7.36 -10.53
CA MET A 145 2.04 6.16 -9.83
C MET A 145 1.28 5.19 -10.76
N MET A 146 0.66 5.66 -11.85
CA MET A 146 -0.15 4.82 -12.75
C MET A 146 0.66 3.69 -13.41
N PRO A 147 1.82 3.94 -14.05
CA PRO A 147 2.66 2.88 -14.58
C PRO A 147 3.08 1.85 -13.52
N ILE A 148 3.37 2.27 -12.30
CA ILE A 148 3.80 1.36 -11.23
C ILE A 148 2.63 0.51 -10.73
N MET A 149 1.44 1.11 -10.53
CA MET A 149 0.23 0.36 -10.21
C MET A 149 -0.13 -0.68 -11.28
N ARG A 150 0.04 -0.33 -12.55
CA ARG A 150 -0.10 -1.28 -13.65
C ARG A 150 0.95 -2.40 -13.58
N LEU A 151 2.20 -2.08 -13.29
CA LEU A 151 3.26 -3.10 -13.13
C LEU A 151 2.98 -4.05 -11.98
N ILE A 152 2.45 -3.56 -10.85
CA ILE A 152 1.98 -4.40 -9.73
C ILE A 152 0.93 -5.39 -10.24
N TYR A 153 -0.09 -4.90 -10.95
CA TYR A 153 -1.13 -5.74 -11.52
C TYR A 153 -0.56 -6.81 -12.47
N GLU A 154 0.31 -6.40 -13.41
CA GLU A 154 0.93 -7.32 -14.37
C GLU A 154 1.78 -8.39 -13.68
N GLN A 155 2.49 -8.04 -12.60
CA GLN A 155 3.26 -8.98 -11.78
C GLN A 155 2.36 -9.96 -11.02
N LEU A 156 1.21 -9.51 -10.51
CA LEU A 156 0.22 -10.37 -9.86
C LEU A 156 -0.39 -11.38 -10.85
N CYS A 157 -0.72 -10.93 -12.06
CA CYS A 157 -1.17 -11.82 -13.12
C CYS A 157 -0.09 -12.84 -13.50
N TRP A 158 1.16 -12.40 -13.62
CA TRP A 158 2.29 -13.30 -13.90
C TRP A 158 2.47 -14.35 -12.81
N ALA A 159 2.45 -13.94 -11.53
CA ALA A 159 2.54 -14.85 -10.40
C ALA A 159 1.43 -15.91 -10.48
N CYS A 160 0.17 -15.47 -10.60
CA CYS A 160 -1.00 -16.34 -10.68
C CYS A 160 -0.90 -17.37 -11.81
N TYR A 161 -0.42 -16.99 -12.99
CA TYR A 161 -0.17 -17.94 -14.09
C TYR A 161 1.00 -18.88 -13.81
N SER A 162 2.13 -18.33 -13.36
CA SER A 162 3.40 -19.05 -13.30
C SER A 162 3.37 -20.24 -12.33
N ILE A 163 2.60 -20.15 -11.23
CA ILE A 163 2.56 -21.21 -10.22
C ILE A 163 2.07 -22.56 -10.77
N ASP A 164 1.17 -22.54 -11.77
CA ASP A 164 0.60 -23.74 -12.38
C ASP A 164 1.41 -24.22 -13.60
N GLU A 165 2.39 -23.44 -14.07
CA GLU A 165 3.14 -23.74 -15.29
C GLU A 165 4.48 -24.41 -14.99
N THR A 166 4.62 -25.66 -15.41
CA THR A 166 5.85 -26.44 -15.21
C THR A 166 6.78 -26.42 -16.41
N ASP A 167 6.30 -26.00 -17.59
CA ASP A 167 7.10 -25.93 -18.82
C ASP A 167 7.80 -24.57 -18.95
N ILE A 168 9.13 -24.59 -18.83
CA ILE A 168 9.99 -23.42 -18.98
C ILE A 168 9.83 -22.73 -20.35
N LYS A 169 9.53 -23.47 -21.42
CA LYS A 169 9.32 -22.89 -22.75
C LYS A 169 8.00 -22.12 -22.81
N LYS A 170 6.96 -22.59 -22.11
CA LYS A 170 5.69 -21.85 -22.02
C LYS A 170 5.85 -20.61 -21.16
N LEU A 171 6.55 -20.71 -20.03
CA LEU A 171 6.91 -19.54 -19.22
C LEU A 171 7.61 -18.46 -20.04
N ASN A 172 8.64 -18.82 -20.81
CA ASN A 172 9.42 -17.87 -21.61
C ASN A 172 8.65 -17.25 -22.79
N ASN A 173 7.69 -17.97 -23.36
CA ASN A 173 6.91 -17.51 -24.52
C ASN A 173 5.55 -16.90 -24.16
N ASN A 174 5.29 -16.69 -22.87
CA ASN A 174 4.00 -16.24 -22.41
C ASN A 174 3.81 -14.73 -22.62
N TRP A 175 2.60 -14.34 -23.02
CA TRP A 175 2.23 -12.96 -23.33
C TRP A 175 1.43 -12.35 -22.17
N LYS A 176 1.67 -11.08 -21.85
CA LYS A 176 1.02 -10.36 -20.74
C LYS A 176 -0.51 -10.47 -20.74
N THR A 177 -1.14 -10.34 -21.91
CA THR A 177 -2.61 -10.41 -22.06
C THR A 177 -3.20 -11.76 -21.69
N LYS A 178 -2.44 -12.87 -21.80
CA LYS A 178 -2.88 -14.20 -21.37
C LYS A 178 -2.94 -14.31 -19.85
N ASN A 179 -2.09 -13.57 -19.14
CA ASN A 179 -2.03 -13.62 -17.67
C ASN A 179 -3.20 -12.90 -17.02
N THR A 180 -3.63 -11.77 -17.58
CA THR A 180 -4.85 -11.08 -17.14
C THR A 180 -6.07 -12.01 -17.25
N LYS A 181 -6.18 -12.76 -18.35
CA LYS A 181 -7.23 -13.76 -18.52
C LYS A 181 -7.12 -14.85 -17.46
N TYR A 182 -5.92 -15.34 -17.18
CA TYR A 182 -5.69 -16.37 -16.17
C TYR A 182 -6.13 -15.94 -14.77
N LEU A 183 -5.74 -14.74 -14.32
CA LEU A 183 -6.17 -14.17 -13.04
C LEU A 183 -7.69 -14.09 -12.93
N LYS A 184 -8.37 -13.66 -14.00
CA LYS A 184 -9.83 -13.57 -14.04
C LYS A 184 -10.52 -14.92 -13.89
N GLU A 185 -9.99 -15.94 -14.55
CA GLU A 185 -10.57 -17.29 -14.56
C GLU A 185 -10.32 -18.02 -13.24
N LYS A 186 -9.17 -17.78 -12.60
CA LYS A 186 -8.75 -18.50 -11.38
C LYS A 186 -9.14 -17.81 -10.08
N ILE A 187 -9.22 -16.48 -10.07
CA ILE A 187 -9.43 -15.71 -8.84
C ILE A 187 -10.74 -14.94 -8.91
N ASN A 188 -10.84 -13.91 -9.76
CA ASN A 188 -12.07 -13.12 -9.87
C ASN A 188 -12.20 -12.44 -11.24
N SER A 189 -13.34 -12.67 -11.89
CA SER A 189 -13.62 -12.17 -13.24
C SER A 189 -13.67 -10.64 -13.35
N GLU A 190 -13.96 -9.93 -12.26
CA GLU A 190 -14.07 -8.46 -12.20
C GLU A 190 -12.72 -7.76 -12.35
N TYR A 191 -11.60 -8.44 -12.02
CA TYR A 191 -10.26 -7.84 -12.08
C TYR A 191 -9.80 -7.48 -13.48
N GLY A 192 -10.49 -7.94 -14.53
CA GLY A 192 -10.23 -7.48 -15.89
C GLY A 192 -10.50 -5.99 -16.11
N GLN A 193 -11.46 -5.41 -15.38
CA GLN A 193 -11.79 -3.98 -15.52
C GLN A 193 -10.66 -3.08 -15.03
N LEU A 194 -10.02 -3.48 -13.92
CA LEU A 194 -8.88 -2.77 -13.36
C LEU A 194 -7.69 -2.69 -14.33
N TYR A 195 -7.39 -3.79 -15.04
CA TYR A 195 -6.33 -3.78 -16.05
C TYR A 195 -6.60 -2.75 -17.16
N SER A 196 -7.83 -2.73 -17.68
CA SER A 196 -8.21 -1.80 -18.74
C SER A 196 -8.06 -0.35 -18.29
N LEU A 197 -8.50 -0.04 -17.06
CA LEU A 197 -8.35 1.29 -16.47
C LEU A 197 -6.87 1.67 -16.35
N LEU A 198 -6.07 0.86 -15.66
CA LEU A 198 -4.64 1.13 -15.43
C LEU A 198 -3.86 1.22 -16.75
N SER A 199 -4.24 0.43 -17.75
CA SER A 199 -3.63 0.48 -19.08
C SER A 199 -3.99 1.76 -19.83
N ASN A 200 -5.21 2.26 -19.72
CA ASN A 200 -5.62 3.51 -20.37
C ASN A 200 -4.91 4.71 -19.73
N GLU A 201 -4.87 4.76 -18.40
CA GLU A 201 -4.19 5.83 -17.64
C GLU A 201 -2.68 5.82 -17.90
N ALA A 202 -2.02 4.66 -17.77
CA ALA A 202 -0.56 4.57 -17.91
C ALA A 202 -0.04 4.86 -19.33
N HIS A 203 -0.85 4.66 -20.37
CA HIS A 203 -0.48 5.05 -21.74
C HIS A 203 -1.01 6.42 -22.14
N MET A 204 -1.72 7.12 -21.25
CA MET A 204 -2.43 8.36 -21.56
C MET A 204 -3.27 8.20 -22.83
N ALA A 205 -4.13 7.18 -22.85
CA ALA A 205 -5.03 6.94 -23.98
C ALA A 205 -5.84 8.20 -24.31
N PRO A 206 -6.34 8.40 -25.55
CA PRO A 206 -6.99 9.64 -25.94
C PRO A 206 -8.06 10.20 -24.97
N PRO A 207 -8.89 9.37 -24.29
CA PRO A 207 -9.82 9.85 -23.27
C PRO A 207 -9.15 10.44 -22.00
N GLU A 208 -7.93 10.00 -21.69
CA GLU A 208 -7.19 10.36 -20.48
C GLU A 208 -6.26 11.56 -20.67
N MET A 209 -5.91 11.91 -21.91
CA MET A 209 -4.95 12.99 -22.23
C MET A 209 -5.33 14.34 -21.59
N GLY A 210 -6.63 14.65 -21.52
CA GLY A 210 -7.13 15.90 -20.96
C GLY A 210 -7.02 16.00 -19.43
N LYS A 211 -6.85 14.89 -18.71
CA LYS A 211 -6.80 14.86 -17.23
C LYS A 211 -5.56 15.55 -16.66
N TYR A 212 -4.52 15.70 -17.49
CA TYR A 212 -3.20 16.20 -17.11
C TYR A 212 -2.93 17.62 -17.61
N LEU A 213 -3.87 18.21 -18.36
CA LEU A 213 -3.74 19.56 -18.92
C LEU A 213 -4.55 20.54 -18.09
N GLU A 214 -3.93 21.65 -17.71
CA GLU A 214 -4.62 22.84 -17.23
C GLU A 214 -4.57 23.88 -18.35
N ILE A 215 -5.74 24.29 -18.83
CA ILE A 215 -5.90 25.30 -19.88
C ILE A 215 -6.49 26.54 -19.23
N ASP A 216 -5.70 27.62 -19.24
CA ASP A 216 -6.17 28.96 -18.94
C ASP A 216 -6.58 29.63 -20.26
N GLU A 217 -7.89 29.66 -20.52
CA GLU A 217 -8.47 30.26 -21.72
C GLU A 217 -8.30 31.79 -21.76
N GLU A 218 -8.24 32.45 -20.60
CA GLU A 218 -8.08 33.91 -20.52
C GLU A 218 -6.62 34.30 -20.75
N GLY A 219 -5.69 33.55 -20.16
CA GLY A 219 -4.25 33.72 -20.34
C GLY A 219 -3.71 33.14 -21.66
N MET A 220 -4.50 32.32 -22.37
CA MET A 220 -4.07 31.52 -23.53
C MET A 220 -2.83 30.65 -23.22
N VAL A 221 -2.78 30.10 -21.99
CA VAL A 221 -1.67 29.26 -21.52
C VAL A 221 -2.17 27.84 -21.28
N ALA A 222 -1.42 26.87 -21.79
CA ALA A 222 -1.58 25.46 -21.42
C ALA A 222 -0.39 25.05 -20.53
N SER A 223 -0.69 24.36 -19.43
CA SER A 223 0.32 23.77 -18.57
C SER A 223 0.01 22.30 -18.29
N VAL A 224 1.04 21.54 -17.93
CA VAL A 224 0.89 20.13 -17.55
C VAL A 224 0.88 20.04 -16.03
N ARG A 225 -0.19 19.50 -15.48
CA ARG A 225 -0.31 19.25 -14.04
C ARG A 225 0.53 18.04 -13.65
N GLY A 226 1.79 18.28 -13.30
CA GLY A 226 2.70 17.23 -12.86
C GLY A 226 2.43 16.70 -11.45
N ARG A 227 1.73 17.46 -10.59
CA ARG A 227 1.46 17.11 -9.19
C ARG A 227 0.09 17.59 -8.73
N SER A 228 -0.61 16.75 -7.97
CA SER A 228 -1.83 17.08 -7.23
C SER A 228 -2.08 16.06 -6.14
N ALA A 229 -2.00 16.48 -4.87
CA ALA A 229 -2.27 15.60 -3.72
C ALA A 229 -3.72 15.08 -3.75
N LYS A 230 -4.68 15.94 -4.10
CA LYS A 230 -6.09 15.56 -4.25
C LYS A 230 -6.26 14.45 -5.28
N LYS A 231 -5.65 14.59 -6.47
CA LYS A 231 -5.75 13.56 -7.51
C LYS A 231 -5.09 12.25 -7.12
N ALA A 232 -3.91 12.30 -6.50
CA ALA A 232 -3.25 11.09 -6.03
C ALA A 232 -4.10 10.31 -5.01
N ARG A 233 -4.80 11.02 -4.12
CA ARG A 233 -5.70 10.40 -3.13
C ARG A 233 -6.95 9.76 -3.74
N GLU A 234 -7.46 10.30 -4.84
CA GLU A 234 -8.58 9.70 -5.59
C GLU A 234 -8.24 8.26 -6.07
N ASP A 235 -6.95 7.92 -6.17
CA ASP A 235 -6.48 6.61 -6.64
C ASP A 235 -6.13 5.61 -5.52
N ILE A 236 -6.20 6.02 -4.25
CA ILE A 236 -6.01 5.12 -3.09
C ILE A 236 -6.88 3.85 -3.16
N PRO A 237 -8.18 3.92 -3.57
CA PRO A 237 -9.00 2.72 -3.74
C PRO A 237 -8.39 1.68 -4.68
N TYR A 238 -7.67 2.10 -5.73
CA TYR A 238 -6.99 1.20 -6.65
C TYR A 238 -5.78 0.54 -6.01
N ILE A 239 -5.03 1.27 -5.17
CA ILE A 239 -3.92 0.71 -4.40
C ILE A 239 -4.44 -0.35 -3.41
N ILE A 240 -5.53 -0.07 -2.70
CA ILE A 240 -6.20 -1.02 -1.80
C ILE A 240 -6.65 -2.27 -2.59
N MET A 241 -7.25 -2.07 -3.78
CA MET A 241 -7.69 -3.18 -4.62
C MET A 241 -6.51 -4.04 -5.08
N LEU A 242 -5.39 -3.44 -5.50
CA LEU A 242 -4.19 -4.17 -5.87
C LEU A 242 -3.62 -4.98 -4.69
N TYR A 243 -3.64 -4.42 -3.48
CA TYR A 243 -3.22 -5.15 -2.28
C TYR A 243 -4.17 -6.32 -1.97
N HIS A 244 -5.47 -6.14 -2.18
CA HIS A 244 -6.44 -7.23 -2.03
C HIS A 244 -6.22 -8.35 -3.05
N ILE A 245 -5.93 -8.01 -4.32
CA ILE A 245 -5.56 -9.01 -5.35
C ILE A 245 -4.27 -9.73 -4.93
N PHE A 246 -3.30 -9.02 -4.35
CA PHE A 246 -2.06 -9.63 -3.84
C PHE A 246 -2.34 -10.70 -2.77
N LEU A 247 -3.22 -10.41 -1.82
CA LEU A 247 -3.65 -11.40 -0.83
C LEU A 247 -4.29 -12.64 -1.46
N GLN A 248 -5.18 -12.45 -2.43
CA GLN A 248 -5.85 -13.58 -3.10
C GLN A 248 -4.93 -14.41 -3.99
N VAL A 249 -3.95 -13.77 -4.67
CA VAL A 249 -2.91 -14.49 -5.42
C VAL A 249 -2.01 -15.27 -4.47
N PHE A 250 -1.74 -14.74 -3.28
CA PHE A 250 -1.02 -15.48 -2.25
C PHE A 250 -1.83 -16.66 -1.73
N GLU A 251 -3.11 -16.45 -1.43
CA GLU A 251 -4.05 -17.49 -1.02
C GLU A 251 -4.17 -18.63 -2.05
N TYR A 252 -4.22 -18.28 -3.34
CA TYR A 252 -4.19 -19.25 -4.43
C TYR A 252 -2.94 -20.14 -4.36
N GLY A 253 -1.77 -19.55 -4.07
CA GLY A 253 -0.54 -20.31 -3.90
C GLY A 253 -0.49 -21.16 -2.64
N VAL A 254 -1.07 -20.71 -1.52
CA VAL A 254 -1.22 -21.57 -0.32
C VAL A 254 -2.04 -22.83 -0.67
N LYS A 255 -3.12 -22.67 -1.44
CA LYS A 255 -3.98 -23.77 -1.88
C LYS A 255 -3.28 -24.71 -2.87
N HIS A 256 -2.36 -24.20 -3.68
CA HIS A 256 -1.55 -24.97 -4.63
C HIS A 256 -0.65 -26.02 -3.97
N PHE A 257 -0.19 -25.78 -2.73
CA PHE A 257 0.66 -26.70 -1.98
C PHE A 257 -0.14 -27.47 -0.90
N PRO A 258 -0.77 -28.62 -1.20
CA PRO A 258 -1.66 -29.32 -0.26
C PRO A 258 -0.97 -29.90 0.98
N LYS A 259 0.35 -30.06 0.93
CA LYS A 259 1.15 -30.62 2.03
C LYS A 259 1.60 -29.58 3.06
N CYS A 260 1.28 -28.31 2.85
CA CYS A 260 1.64 -27.26 3.80
C CYS A 260 0.59 -27.10 4.92
N GLU A 261 0.93 -26.34 5.96
CA GLU A 261 -0.01 -25.94 7.02
C GLU A 261 -1.03 -24.92 6.49
N GLN A 262 -1.89 -25.31 5.55
CA GLN A 262 -2.81 -24.40 4.85
C GLN A 262 -3.67 -23.57 5.79
N ASN A 263 -4.23 -24.20 6.83
CA ASN A 263 -5.05 -23.50 7.83
C ASN A 263 -4.29 -22.37 8.53
N TYR A 264 -3.02 -22.61 8.88
CA TYR A 264 -2.18 -21.61 9.53
C TYR A 264 -1.97 -20.38 8.63
N TYR A 265 -1.62 -20.58 7.36
CA TYR A 265 -1.42 -19.45 6.45
C TYR A 265 -2.73 -18.79 6.04
N GLN A 266 -3.82 -19.54 5.94
CA GLN A 266 -5.15 -18.99 5.67
C GLN A 266 -5.60 -18.05 6.80
N GLU A 267 -5.36 -18.40 8.06
CA GLU A 267 -5.65 -17.52 9.21
C GLU A 267 -4.87 -16.20 9.09
N LEU A 268 -3.56 -16.26 8.78
CA LEU A 268 -2.74 -15.06 8.57
C LEU A 268 -3.24 -14.18 7.41
N ILE A 269 -3.72 -14.80 6.32
CA ILE A 269 -4.30 -14.08 5.17
C ILE A 269 -5.62 -13.41 5.57
N ASN A 270 -6.48 -14.10 6.31
CA ASN A 270 -7.78 -13.57 6.74
C ASN A 270 -7.62 -12.29 7.57
N GLU A 271 -6.61 -12.23 8.45
CA GLU A 271 -6.29 -11.02 9.22
C GLU A 271 -5.88 -9.86 8.32
N GLN A 272 -5.11 -10.12 7.25
CA GLN A 272 -4.79 -9.08 6.26
C GLN A 272 -6.02 -8.64 5.44
N ILE A 273 -6.98 -9.54 5.20
CA ILE A 273 -8.25 -9.19 4.54
C ILE A 273 -9.09 -8.27 5.45
N LEU A 274 -9.10 -8.51 6.77
CA LEU A 274 -9.75 -7.61 7.73
C LEU A 274 -9.11 -6.21 7.69
N LEU A 275 -7.78 -6.13 7.60
CA LEU A 275 -7.09 -4.84 7.43
C LEU A 275 -7.51 -4.12 6.15
N VAL A 276 -7.70 -4.84 5.03
CA VAL A 276 -8.22 -4.24 3.79
C VAL A 276 -9.60 -3.60 4.00
N GLN A 277 -10.48 -4.25 4.77
CA GLN A 277 -11.80 -3.70 5.06
C GLN A 277 -11.69 -2.42 5.90
N MET A 278 -10.86 -2.42 6.95
CA MET A 278 -10.59 -1.22 7.75
C MET A 278 -10.03 -0.07 6.91
N MET A 279 -9.09 -0.36 6.00
CA MET A 279 -8.54 0.67 5.08
C MET A 279 -9.64 1.32 4.23
N LYS A 280 -10.58 0.52 3.72
CA LYS A 280 -11.72 1.05 2.94
C LYS A 280 -12.64 1.91 3.81
N ASP A 281 -12.89 1.50 5.05
CA ASP A 281 -13.77 2.25 5.95
C ASP A 281 -13.15 3.59 6.37
N ILE A 282 -11.84 3.62 6.65
CA ILE A 282 -11.08 4.86 6.92
C ILE A 282 -11.11 5.79 5.69
N HIS A 283 -10.76 5.29 4.50
CA HIS A 283 -10.76 6.11 3.28
C HIS A 283 -12.14 6.71 2.96
N ASN A 284 -13.21 5.97 3.25
CA ASN A 284 -14.59 6.44 3.05
C ASN A 284 -15.08 7.37 4.19
N GLY A 285 -14.23 7.72 5.16
CA GLY A 285 -14.59 8.56 6.30
C GLY A 285 -15.57 7.91 7.29
N LYS A 286 -15.69 6.58 7.27
CA LYS A 286 -16.58 5.84 8.18
C LYS A 286 -15.92 5.51 9.53
N GLU A 287 -14.60 5.54 9.58
CA GLU A 287 -13.79 5.29 10.77
C GLU A 287 -12.80 6.43 10.96
N ILE A 288 -12.79 7.02 12.15
CA ILE A 288 -11.91 8.14 12.53
C ILE A 288 -11.09 7.82 13.78
N ASN A 289 -11.29 6.64 14.39
CA ASN A 289 -10.53 6.20 15.55
C ASN A 289 -9.26 5.47 15.12
N PHE A 290 -8.10 6.07 15.41
CA PHE A 290 -6.78 5.52 15.07
C PHE A 290 -6.05 4.90 16.27
N SER A 291 -6.78 4.51 17.32
CA SER A 291 -6.22 3.88 18.54
C SER A 291 -5.45 2.58 18.28
N PHE A 292 -5.70 1.91 17.16
CA PHE A 292 -4.94 0.73 16.73
C PHE A 292 -3.48 1.03 16.35
N ILE A 293 -3.12 2.29 16.14
CA ILE A 293 -1.75 2.70 15.83
C ILE A 293 -0.94 2.84 17.13
N GLU A 294 0.08 2.00 17.28
CA GLU A 294 1.03 2.03 18.39
C GLU A 294 1.82 3.35 18.40
N ARG A 295 1.83 4.07 19.53
CA ARG A 295 2.32 5.46 19.62
C ARG A 295 3.81 5.60 19.90
N VAL A 296 4.37 6.71 19.43
CA VAL A 296 5.73 7.22 19.75
C VAL A 296 5.70 8.60 20.39
#